data_AF-A0A6A1QC92-F1
#
_entry.id   AF-A0A6A1QC92-F1
#
_cell.length_a   1.000
_cell.length_b   1.000
_cell.length_c   1.000
_cell.angle_alpha   90.00
_cell.angle_beta   90.00
_cell.angle_gamma   90.00
#
_symmetry.space_group_name_H-M   'P 1'
#
loop_
_entity.id
_entity.type
_entity.pdbx_description
1 polymer ?
#
loop_
_entity_poly.entity_id
_entity_poly.type
_entity_poly.pdbx_seq_one_letter_code
_entity_poly.pdbx_strand_id
1 'polypeptide(L)'
;MVSGRGVSLTLRSRVLMYPGGSALALRGVGFGLTRPRSLGPASSSPGTGPEAAAGGGTTEWSRRSWKCPSLLPCASRAHQTLLFFRTSSVKDSSFVEKMKKTGRNIVVFYGSQTGTAEEFANRLSKDAHRYGMRGMAADPEEYDLGDLSSLSEIENALAVFCMATYGEGDPTDNAQDFYDWLQETDVDLSGVKYAVFGLGNKTYEHFNAMGKYVDKRLEQLGAQRIFDLGLGDDDGNLEEDFITWREQFWPAVCEHLGVEATGDESR
;
A
#
# COMPACT_ATOMS: atom_id res chain seq x y z
N MET A 1 -45.18 25.15 -35.92
CA MET A 1 -44.93 25.68 -34.56
C MET A 1 -45.00 24.53 -33.58
N VAL A 2 -43.89 24.30 -32.88
CA VAL A 2 -43.65 23.22 -31.93
C VAL A 2 -44.28 23.55 -30.57
N SER A 3 -44.47 22.53 -29.74
CA SER A 3 -44.72 22.55 -28.28
C SER A 3 -46.16 22.20 -27.91
N GLY A 4 -46.45 21.27 -26.99
CA GLY A 4 -45.64 20.43 -26.13
C GLY A 4 -46.63 19.69 -25.22
N ARG A 5 -46.55 18.35 -25.15
CA ARG A 5 -47.34 17.56 -24.20
C ARG A 5 -46.38 17.05 -23.14
N GLY A 6 -46.43 17.67 -21.96
CA GLY A 6 -45.74 17.19 -20.77
C GLY A 6 -46.38 15.90 -20.27
N VAL A 7 -45.56 14.87 -20.12
CA VAL A 7 -45.94 13.62 -19.44
C VAL A 7 -45.34 13.67 -18.05
N SER A 8 -46.22 13.76 -17.05
CA SER A 8 -45.86 13.68 -15.63
C SER A 8 -45.68 12.21 -15.26
N LEU A 9 -44.44 11.81 -14.96
CA LEU A 9 -44.10 10.48 -14.45
C LEU A 9 -44.20 10.50 -12.92
N THR A 10 -45.23 9.85 -12.39
CA THR A 10 -45.43 9.66 -10.95
C THR A 10 -44.53 8.52 -10.46
N LEU A 11 -43.57 8.85 -9.60
CA LEU A 11 -42.68 7.93 -8.91
C LEU A 11 -43.49 7.11 -7.88
N ARG A 12 -43.69 5.81 -8.13
CA ARG A 12 -44.22 4.88 -7.11
C ARG A 12 -43.06 4.20 -6.41
N SER A 13 -42.77 4.65 -5.18
CA SER A 13 -41.90 3.95 -4.23
C SER A 13 -42.49 2.58 -3.90
N ARG A 14 -41.75 1.52 -4.20
CA ARG A 14 -42.08 0.15 -3.81
C ARG A 14 -41.30 -0.20 -2.55
N VAL A 15 -42.01 -0.29 -1.44
CA VAL A 15 -41.56 -0.84 -0.17
C VAL A 15 -41.54 -2.37 -0.30
N LEU A 16 -40.38 -3.00 -0.15
CA LEU A 16 -40.27 -4.45 0.00
C LEU A 16 -40.31 -4.80 1.50
N MET A 17 -41.38 -5.46 1.90
CA MET A 17 -41.52 -6.13 3.19
C MET A 17 -40.91 -7.53 3.10
N TYR A 18 -40.04 -7.90 4.04
CA TYR A 18 -39.61 -9.27 4.28
C TYR A 18 -40.42 -9.89 5.44
N PRO A 19 -40.96 -11.11 5.30
CA PRO A 19 -41.52 -11.87 6.41
C PRO A 19 -40.52 -12.90 6.93
N GLY A 20 -40.47 -13.10 8.25
CA GLY A 20 -39.93 -14.33 8.85
C GLY A 20 -38.92 -14.10 9.97
N GLY A 21 -39.41 -14.03 11.21
CA GLY A 21 -38.58 -14.04 12.40
C GLY A 21 -38.14 -15.43 12.82
N SER A 22 -37.04 -15.49 13.57
CA SER A 22 -36.90 -16.36 14.74
C SER A 22 -35.81 -15.78 15.65
N ALA A 23 -36.23 -15.40 16.85
CA ALA A 23 -35.36 -15.03 17.95
C ALA A 23 -34.86 -16.30 18.65
N LEU A 24 -33.58 -16.35 19.03
CA LEU A 24 -33.12 -17.22 20.09
C LEU A 24 -32.16 -16.47 21.03
N ALA A 25 -32.38 -16.68 22.31
CA ALA A 25 -31.93 -15.85 23.41
C ALA A 25 -30.52 -16.20 23.93
N LEU A 26 -29.86 -15.12 24.36
CA LEU A 26 -28.84 -14.95 25.38
C LEU A 26 -28.60 -16.12 26.37
N ARG A 27 -27.32 -16.45 26.54
CA ARG A 27 -26.70 -16.75 27.85
C ARG A 27 -25.29 -16.19 27.87
N GLY A 28 -25.02 -15.27 28.79
CA GLY A 28 -23.67 -14.78 29.10
C GLY A 28 -23.11 -15.43 30.35
N VAL A 29 -21.77 -15.43 30.48
CA VAL A 29 -20.91 -15.48 31.69
C VAL A 29 -19.49 -15.23 31.16
N GLY A 30 -18.56 -14.45 31.70
CA GLY A 30 -18.49 -13.54 32.83
C GLY A 30 -17.12 -12.87 32.78
N PHE A 31 -17.06 -11.59 33.17
CA PHE A 31 -15.85 -10.79 33.31
C PHE A 31 -15.04 -11.24 34.53
N GLY A 32 -13.74 -11.48 34.35
CA GLY A 32 -12.77 -11.69 35.43
C GLY A 32 -11.70 -10.58 35.39
N LEU A 33 -11.90 -9.54 36.20
CA LEU A 33 -10.90 -8.53 36.55
C LEU A 33 -10.07 -9.03 37.74
N THR A 34 -8.74 -9.10 37.61
CA THR A 34 -7.80 -8.83 38.72
C THR A 34 -6.40 -8.45 38.19
N ARG A 35 -5.97 -7.23 38.54
CA ARG A 35 -4.57 -6.76 38.67
C ARG A 35 -4.20 -6.82 40.17
N PRO A 36 -3.00 -6.42 40.65
CA PRO A 36 -1.63 -6.57 40.15
C PRO A 36 -0.63 -7.01 41.28
N ARG A 37 0.68 -7.01 40.93
CA ARG A 37 1.85 -6.64 41.78
C ARG A 37 2.45 -7.70 42.72
N SER A 38 3.76 -7.96 42.56
CA SER A 38 4.69 -8.04 43.69
C SER A 38 6.14 -7.82 43.26
N LEU A 39 6.77 -6.85 43.93
CA LEU A 39 8.19 -6.51 43.95
C LEU A 39 9.00 -7.57 44.73
N GLY A 40 10.29 -7.71 44.42
CA GLY A 40 11.27 -8.38 45.29
C GLY A 40 12.69 -8.37 44.70
N PRO A 41 13.76 -8.37 45.53
CA PRO A 41 14.85 -7.39 45.39
C PRO A 41 16.29 -7.95 45.31
N ALA A 42 17.24 -7.03 45.09
CA ALA A 42 18.67 -7.02 45.50
C ALA A 42 19.60 -8.12 44.89
N SER A 43 20.92 -7.97 44.69
CA SER A 43 21.96 -7.20 45.40
C SER A 43 23.31 -7.21 44.64
N SER A 44 24.07 -6.11 44.80
CA SER A 44 25.54 -6.01 45.02
C SER A 44 26.59 -6.51 43.99
N SER A 45 27.21 -5.56 43.26
CA SER A 45 28.62 -5.05 43.28
C SER A 45 29.83 -5.95 43.61
N PRO A 46 31.11 -5.49 43.44
CA PRO A 46 31.73 -4.61 42.43
C PRO A 46 33.08 -5.15 41.88
N GLY A 47 33.63 -4.51 40.84
CA GLY A 47 35.01 -4.72 40.36
C GLY A 47 35.65 -3.40 39.93
N THR A 48 36.69 -3.01 40.66
CA THR A 48 37.47 -1.78 40.61
C THR A 48 38.54 -1.76 39.50
N GLY A 49 38.89 -0.58 38.98
CA GLY A 49 40.28 -0.23 38.66
C GLY A 49 40.50 0.67 37.42
N PRO A 50 41.52 1.56 37.42
CA PRO A 50 41.47 2.86 36.72
C PRO A 50 42.60 3.10 35.68
N GLU A 51 42.46 4.11 34.81
CA GLU A 51 43.50 5.02 34.25
C GLU A 51 42.85 5.82 33.10
N ALA A 52 42.61 7.14 33.13
CA ALA A 52 43.45 8.34 33.31
C ALA A 52 44.25 8.79 32.06
N ALA A 53 44.21 10.11 31.83
CA ALA A 53 44.97 10.98 30.90
C ALA A 53 44.27 11.28 29.55
N ALA A 54 43.70 12.49 29.34
CA ALA A 54 44.35 13.79 29.06
C ALA A 54 44.99 13.79 27.65
N GLY A 55 44.87 14.79 26.79
CA GLY A 55 44.57 16.22 26.91
C GLY A 55 45.19 16.88 25.66
N GLY A 56 44.59 17.95 25.16
CA GLY A 56 44.88 18.54 23.85
C GLY A 56 46.29 19.09 23.61
N GLY A 57 46.57 19.40 22.35
CA GLY A 57 47.81 20.04 21.91
C GLY A 57 47.70 20.62 20.51
N THR A 58 47.33 21.89 20.44
CA THR A 58 47.65 22.83 19.35
C THR A 58 49.14 23.12 19.33
N THR A 59 49.76 23.26 18.15
CA THR A 59 50.53 24.44 17.67
C THR A 59 51.45 24.11 16.48
N GLU A 60 51.22 24.83 15.39
CA GLU A 60 52.19 25.64 14.63
C GLU A 60 53.59 25.08 14.31
N TRP A 61 53.84 24.77 13.02
CA TRP A 61 55.20 24.76 12.45
C TRP A 61 55.26 25.53 11.11
N SER A 62 55.82 26.74 11.23
CA SER A 62 56.85 27.36 10.39
C SER A 62 56.73 27.41 8.86
N ARG A 63 56.68 28.67 8.39
CA ARG A 63 57.00 29.12 7.03
C ARG A 63 58.40 28.67 6.60
N ARG A 64 58.52 28.09 5.41
CA ARG A 64 59.66 28.37 4.53
C ARG A 64 59.21 28.56 3.09
N SER A 65 59.40 29.81 2.67
CA SER A 65 59.33 30.30 1.31
C SER A 65 60.31 29.56 0.41
N TRP A 66 59.81 28.96 -0.67
CA TRP A 66 60.62 28.56 -1.82
C TRP A 66 59.96 29.15 -3.05
N LYS A 67 60.61 30.17 -3.61
CA LYS A 67 60.43 30.61 -4.99
C LYS A 67 60.93 29.49 -5.90
N CYS A 68 60.18 29.19 -6.96
CA CYS A 68 60.71 28.71 -8.23
C CYS A 68 59.74 29.08 -9.37
N PRO A 69 60.24 29.20 -10.61
CA PRO A 69 59.83 30.23 -11.54
C PRO A 69 58.85 29.75 -12.62
N SER A 70 58.24 30.75 -13.26
CA SER A 70 57.72 30.78 -14.64
C SER A 70 57.89 29.51 -15.48
N LEU A 71 56.80 29.02 -16.07
CA LEU A 71 56.50 29.19 -17.51
C LEU A 71 55.33 28.27 -17.95
N LEU A 72 54.42 28.90 -18.71
CA LEU A 72 53.45 28.36 -19.67
C LEU A 72 52.08 27.83 -19.18
N PRO A 73 51.02 28.02 -19.99
CA PRO A 73 49.63 28.00 -19.55
C PRO A 73 48.98 26.64 -19.83
N CYS A 74 48.46 26.00 -18.78
CA CYS A 74 47.62 24.82 -18.92
C CYS A 74 46.15 25.22 -18.94
N ALA A 75 45.44 24.68 -19.93
CA ALA A 75 44.09 24.97 -20.32
C ALA A 75 43.04 24.87 -19.20
N SER A 76 41.96 25.62 -19.42
CA SER A 76 40.70 25.63 -18.67
C SER A 76 40.31 24.26 -18.13
N ARG A 77 40.27 24.15 -16.79
CA ARG A 77 39.75 23.01 -16.05
C ARG A 77 38.23 23.15 -16.03
N ALA A 78 37.55 22.54 -17.00
CA ALA A 78 36.13 22.26 -16.89
C ALA A 78 35.94 21.40 -15.63
N HIS A 79 35.16 21.90 -14.68
CA HIS A 79 34.63 21.09 -13.60
C HIS A 79 33.75 20.02 -14.22
N GLN A 80 34.31 18.83 -14.46
CA GLN A 80 33.50 17.66 -14.68
C GLN A 80 33.05 17.21 -13.29
N THR A 81 31.90 17.76 -12.88
CA THR A 81 31.09 17.18 -11.83
C THR A 81 30.84 15.74 -12.25
N LEU A 82 31.60 14.81 -11.68
CA LEU A 82 31.27 13.40 -11.71
C LEU A 82 29.96 13.27 -10.95
N LEU A 83 28.86 13.40 -11.69
CA LEU A 83 27.59 12.83 -11.28
C LEU A 83 27.89 11.36 -11.03
N PHE A 84 27.94 10.99 -9.76
CA PHE A 84 27.80 9.61 -9.33
C PHE A 84 26.42 9.17 -9.83
N PHE A 85 26.36 8.70 -11.07
CA PHE A 85 25.34 7.75 -11.45
C PHE A 85 25.61 6.52 -10.58
N ARG A 86 24.93 6.48 -9.45
CA ARG A 86 24.70 5.25 -8.72
C ARG A 86 24.01 4.36 -9.74
N THR A 87 24.76 3.43 -10.33
CA THR A 87 24.18 2.38 -11.16
C THR A 87 23.25 1.61 -10.24
N SER A 88 21.96 1.91 -10.32
CA SER A 88 20.92 1.08 -9.74
C SER A 88 21.14 -0.31 -10.31
N SER A 89 21.33 -1.27 -9.41
CA SER A 89 21.35 -2.67 -9.78
C SER A 89 20.06 -2.96 -10.53
N VAL A 90 20.19 -3.38 -11.78
CA VAL A 90 19.09 -3.75 -12.67
C VAL A 90 18.13 -4.72 -11.95
N LYS A 91 16.99 -4.20 -11.49
CA LYS A 91 15.77 -4.98 -11.13
C LYS A 91 14.91 -5.11 -12.40
N ASP A 92 15.48 -5.54 -13.54
CA ASP A 92 14.72 -5.62 -14.81
C ASP A 92 13.88 -6.90 -14.89
N SER A 93 12.84 -6.98 -14.08
CA SER A 93 11.62 -7.66 -14.52
C SER A 93 10.42 -6.86 -14.08
N SER A 94 9.93 -6.00 -14.99
CA SER A 94 8.63 -5.35 -14.85
C SER A 94 7.57 -6.37 -14.45
N PHE A 95 6.74 -6.05 -13.45
CA PHE A 95 5.66 -6.93 -13.03
C PHE A 95 4.66 -7.18 -14.18
N VAL A 96 4.50 -6.21 -15.09
CA VAL A 96 3.63 -6.31 -16.28
C VAL A 96 4.13 -7.40 -17.21
N GLU A 97 5.44 -7.48 -17.46
CA GLU A 97 6.01 -8.58 -18.24
C GLU A 97 5.80 -9.94 -17.55
N LYS A 98 5.98 -9.99 -16.23
CA LYS A 98 5.75 -11.21 -15.44
C LYS A 98 4.29 -11.64 -15.54
N MET A 99 3.34 -10.69 -15.48
CA MET A 99 1.92 -10.95 -15.69
C MET A 99 1.64 -11.48 -17.09
N LYS A 100 2.19 -10.86 -18.14
CA LYS A 100 2.06 -11.35 -19.54
C LYS A 100 2.62 -12.75 -19.72
N LYS A 101 3.82 -13.03 -19.20
CA LYS A 101 4.49 -14.35 -19.29
C LYS A 101 3.71 -15.45 -18.56
N THR A 102 3.11 -15.11 -17.42
CA THR A 102 2.33 -16.06 -16.61
C THR A 102 0.86 -16.15 -16.99
N GLY A 103 0.38 -15.25 -17.87
CA GLY A 103 -1.03 -15.13 -18.24
C GLY A 103 -1.91 -14.70 -17.06
N ARG A 104 -1.43 -13.74 -16.26
CA ARG A 104 -2.15 -13.16 -15.12
C ARG A 104 -2.72 -11.80 -15.49
N ASN A 105 -3.95 -11.52 -15.04
CA ASN A 105 -4.65 -10.27 -15.29
C ASN A 105 -4.92 -9.48 -14.00
N ILE A 106 -4.84 -10.10 -12.83
CA ILE A 106 -4.98 -9.41 -11.54
C ILE A 106 -3.64 -9.36 -10.82
N VAL A 107 -3.29 -8.17 -10.31
CA VAL A 107 -2.18 -7.98 -9.38
C VAL A 107 -2.71 -7.37 -8.09
N VAL A 108 -2.26 -7.88 -6.95
CA VAL A 108 -2.63 -7.39 -5.62
C VAL A 108 -1.36 -6.97 -4.88
N PHE A 109 -1.18 -5.67 -4.71
CA PHE A 109 -0.08 -5.11 -3.93
C PHE A 109 -0.47 -5.04 -2.45
N TYR A 110 0.49 -5.31 -1.57
CA TYR A 110 0.29 -5.22 -0.13
C TYR A 110 1.30 -4.26 0.52
N GLY A 111 0.81 -3.26 1.23
CA GLY A 111 1.60 -2.48 2.19
C GLY A 111 1.41 -3.07 3.58
N SER A 112 2.42 -3.74 4.13
CA SER A 112 2.31 -4.54 5.36
C SER A 112 3.58 -4.46 6.20
N GLN A 113 3.44 -4.32 7.52
CA GLN A 113 4.58 -4.49 8.45
C GLN A 113 4.53 -5.84 9.18
N THR A 114 3.33 -6.26 9.61
CA THR A 114 3.14 -7.46 10.44
C THR A 114 2.55 -8.66 9.69
N GLY A 115 2.38 -8.56 8.37
CA GLY A 115 1.89 -9.63 7.51
C GLY A 115 0.37 -9.65 7.27
N THR A 116 -0.43 -8.83 7.95
CA THR A 116 -1.90 -8.86 7.82
C THR A 116 -2.39 -8.49 6.41
N ALA A 117 -1.88 -7.39 5.84
CA ALA A 117 -2.26 -6.98 4.50
C ALA A 117 -1.72 -7.95 3.42
N GLU A 118 -0.56 -8.55 3.68
CA GLU A 118 0.01 -9.60 2.82
C GLU A 118 -0.90 -10.84 2.78
N GLU A 119 -1.43 -11.28 3.93
CA GLU A 119 -2.38 -12.39 3.99
C GLU A 119 -3.66 -12.08 3.19
N PHE A 120 -4.21 -10.88 3.34
CA PHE A 120 -5.39 -10.43 2.59
C PHE A 120 -5.12 -10.40 1.08
N ALA A 121 -3.98 -9.86 0.65
CA ALA A 121 -3.58 -9.85 -0.75
C ALA A 121 -3.41 -11.26 -1.33
N ASN A 122 -2.80 -12.17 -0.56
CA ASN A 122 -2.67 -13.57 -0.93
C ASN A 122 -4.03 -14.27 -1.07
N ARG A 123 -5.00 -13.98 -0.19
CA ARG A 123 -6.36 -14.50 -0.29
C ARG A 123 -7.09 -13.99 -1.54
N LEU A 124 -7.02 -12.69 -1.82
CA LEU A 124 -7.60 -12.10 -3.04
C LEU A 124 -6.98 -12.69 -4.30
N SER A 125 -5.66 -12.83 -4.36
CA SER A 125 -5.00 -13.40 -5.54
C SER A 125 -5.39 -14.86 -5.82
N LYS A 126 -5.67 -15.64 -4.77
CA LYS A 126 -6.18 -17.02 -4.87
C LYS A 126 -7.65 -17.04 -5.31
N ASP A 127 -8.47 -16.14 -4.76
CA ASP A 127 -9.89 -16.05 -5.08
C ASP A 127 -10.11 -15.68 -6.56
N ALA A 128 -9.20 -14.92 -7.18
CA ALA A 128 -9.22 -14.63 -8.62
C ALA A 128 -9.42 -15.89 -9.49
N HIS A 129 -8.83 -17.02 -9.10
CA HIS A 129 -8.95 -18.27 -9.84
C HIS A 129 -10.40 -18.80 -9.89
N ARG A 130 -11.19 -18.55 -8.85
CA ARG A 130 -12.59 -18.97 -8.74
C ARG A 130 -13.51 -18.17 -9.66
N TYR A 131 -13.06 -17.00 -10.10
CA TYR A 131 -13.80 -16.12 -11.00
C TYR A 131 -13.27 -16.17 -12.44
N GLY A 132 -12.59 -17.25 -12.83
CA GLY A 132 -12.03 -17.42 -14.17
C GLY A 132 -10.84 -16.49 -14.48
N MET A 133 -10.29 -15.82 -13.46
CA MET A 133 -9.17 -14.87 -13.59
C MET A 133 -7.90 -15.47 -12.98
N ARG A 134 -6.76 -14.80 -13.17
CA ARG A 134 -5.48 -15.26 -12.61
C ARG A 134 -4.79 -14.10 -11.90
N GLY A 135 -4.74 -14.21 -10.57
CA GLY A 135 -4.16 -13.22 -9.68
C GLY A 135 -2.72 -13.51 -9.28
N MET A 136 -2.02 -12.47 -8.82
CA MET A 136 -0.79 -12.59 -8.02
C MET A 136 -0.74 -11.56 -6.91
N ALA A 137 -0.20 -11.95 -5.76
CA ALA A 137 0.25 -11.00 -4.75
C ALA A 137 1.68 -10.53 -5.09
N ALA A 138 1.97 -9.26 -4.84
CA ALA A 138 3.26 -8.64 -5.12
C ALA A 138 3.61 -7.62 -4.03
N ASP A 139 4.87 -7.59 -3.60
CA ASP A 139 5.39 -6.54 -2.74
C ASP A 139 5.67 -5.28 -3.58
N PRO A 140 5.08 -4.12 -3.28
CA PRO A 140 5.38 -2.88 -3.99
C PRO A 140 6.87 -2.47 -3.95
N GLU A 141 7.66 -2.88 -2.94
CA GLU A 141 9.11 -2.56 -2.86
C GLU A 141 9.94 -3.31 -3.94
N GLU A 142 9.43 -4.45 -4.41
CA GLU A 142 10.13 -5.27 -5.41
C GLU A 142 10.02 -4.72 -6.84
N TYR A 143 9.01 -3.88 -7.12
CA TYR A 143 8.66 -3.45 -8.47
C TYR A 143 8.65 -1.93 -8.61
N ASP A 144 8.93 -1.45 -9.82
CA ASP A 144 8.70 -0.05 -10.17
C ASP A 144 7.22 0.15 -10.53
N LEU A 145 6.51 0.94 -9.74
CA LEU A 145 5.09 1.22 -9.96
C LEU A 145 4.85 2.29 -11.04
N GLY A 146 5.91 2.87 -11.61
CA GLY A 146 5.86 3.57 -12.88
C GLY A 146 5.28 2.70 -14.02
N ASP A 147 5.45 1.38 -13.94
CA ASP A 147 4.90 0.43 -14.92
C ASP A 147 3.37 0.26 -14.85
N LEU A 148 2.69 0.90 -13.88
CA LEU A 148 1.22 0.86 -13.79
C LEU A 148 0.54 1.36 -15.06
N SER A 149 1.13 2.32 -15.79
CA SER A 149 0.58 2.77 -17.08
C SER A 149 0.54 1.66 -18.12
N SER A 150 1.51 0.73 -18.09
CA SER A 150 1.59 -0.40 -19.00
C SER A 150 0.61 -1.52 -18.65
N LEU A 151 -0.06 -1.44 -17.49
CA LEU A 151 -1.04 -2.42 -17.06
C LEU A 151 -2.28 -2.44 -17.98
N SER A 152 -2.62 -1.31 -18.61
CA SER A 152 -3.73 -1.22 -19.57
C SER A 152 -3.50 -2.03 -20.85
N GLU A 153 -2.27 -2.47 -21.12
CA GLU A 153 -1.95 -3.34 -22.26
C GLU A 153 -2.42 -4.79 -22.05
N ILE A 154 -2.72 -5.18 -20.81
CA ILE A 154 -3.24 -6.50 -20.48
C ILE A 154 -4.77 -6.44 -20.51
N GLU A 155 -5.39 -7.39 -21.21
CA GLU A 155 -6.84 -7.48 -21.27
C GLU A 155 -7.43 -7.82 -19.89
N ASN A 156 -8.49 -7.11 -19.50
CA ASN A 156 -9.15 -7.27 -18.20
C ASN A 156 -8.20 -7.17 -17.01
N ALA A 157 -7.20 -6.27 -17.11
CA ALA A 157 -6.25 -6.01 -16.06
C ALA A 157 -6.88 -5.25 -14.88
N LEU A 158 -6.50 -5.62 -13.66
CA LEU A 158 -6.95 -4.98 -12.42
C LEU A 158 -5.80 -4.96 -11.40
N ALA A 159 -5.53 -3.78 -10.85
CA ALA A 159 -4.62 -3.60 -9.72
C ALA A 159 -5.42 -3.43 -8.42
N VAL A 160 -5.14 -4.24 -7.41
CA VAL A 160 -5.75 -4.12 -6.08
C VAL A 160 -4.68 -3.75 -5.06
N PHE A 161 -4.98 -2.83 -4.16
CA PHE A 161 -4.03 -2.38 -3.13
C PHE A 161 -4.58 -2.67 -1.74
N CYS A 162 -3.91 -3.53 -0.98
CA CYS A 162 -4.17 -3.78 0.44
C CYS A 162 -3.17 -2.96 1.26
N MET A 163 -3.58 -1.78 1.74
CA MET A 163 -2.64 -0.80 2.31
C MET A 163 -2.89 -0.62 3.80
N ALA A 164 -1.95 -1.07 4.63
CA ALA A 164 -1.95 -0.74 6.04
C ALA A 164 -1.39 0.66 6.29
N THR A 165 -1.96 1.35 7.28
CA THR A 165 -1.49 2.66 7.74
C THR A 165 -0.75 2.50 9.07
N TYR A 166 0.41 3.12 9.23
CA TYR A 166 1.21 3.08 10.45
C TYR A 166 1.50 4.48 10.99
N GLY A 167 1.91 4.55 12.26
CA GLY A 167 2.33 5.80 12.90
C GLY A 167 1.26 6.88 12.87
N GLU A 168 1.64 8.06 12.38
CA GLU A 168 0.78 9.25 12.29
C GLU A 168 0.13 9.38 10.90
N GLY A 169 -0.26 8.25 10.31
CA GLY A 169 -0.85 8.21 8.96
C GLY A 169 0.14 7.90 7.85
N ASP A 170 1.35 7.48 8.21
CA ASP A 170 2.44 7.14 7.30
C ASP A 170 2.19 5.77 6.60
N PRO A 171 2.78 5.56 5.41
CA PRO A 171 2.78 4.25 4.76
C PRO A 171 3.56 3.20 5.57
N THR A 172 3.43 1.94 5.18
CA THR A 172 4.33 0.87 5.63
C THR A 172 5.71 1.01 4.98
N ASP A 173 6.76 0.48 5.60
CA ASP A 173 8.14 0.64 5.08
C ASP A 173 8.27 0.10 3.65
N ASN A 174 7.66 -1.06 3.37
CA ASN A 174 7.68 -1.67 2.05
C ASN A 174 6.88 -0.88 0.98
N ALA A 175 6.03 0.07 1.40
CA ALA A 175 5.25 0.93 0.51
C ALA A 175 5.76 2.38 0.49
N GLN A 176 6.89 2.68 1.15
CA GLN A 176 7.42 4.04 1.23
C GLN A 176 7.78 4.57 -0.17
N ASP A 177 8.53 3.81 -0.96
CA ASP A 177 8.92 4.19 -2.32
C ASP A 177 7.69 4.43 -3.22
N PHE A 178 6.64 3.63 -3.04
CA PHE A 178 5.37 3.81 -3.76
C PHE A 178 4.65 5.10 -3.36
N TYR A 179 4.63 5.40 -2.06
CA TYR A 179 4.01 6.60 -1.54
C TYR A 179 4.72 7.86 -2.06
N ASP A 180 6.05 7.87 -2.02
CA ASP A 180 6.86 8.98 -2.52
C ASP A 180 6.66 9.16 -4.03
N TRP A 181 6.63 8.06 -4.80
CA TRP A 181 6.32 8.10 -6.23
C TRP A 181 4.94 8.69 -6.51
N LEU A 182 3.91 8.30 -5.76
CA LEU A 182 2.55 8.86 -5.89
C LEU A 182 2.52 10.37 -5.64
N GLN A 183 3.35 10.89 -4.74
CA GLN A 183 3.41 12.33 -4.46
C GLN A 183 4.00 13.14 -5.62
N GLU A 184 5.04 12.61 -6.27
CA GLU A 184 5.81 13.33 -7.28
C GLU A 184 5.32 13.11 -8.72
N THR A 185 4.64 11.99 -8.97
CA THR A 185 4.27 11.57 -10.33
C THR A 185 3.11 12.37 -10.91
N ASP A 186 3.21 12.67 -12.21
CA ASP A 186 2.12 13.20 -13.05
C ASP A 186 1.81 12.25 -14.22
N VAL A 187 2.14 10.96 -14.05
CA VAL A 187 1.87 9.93 -15.06
C VAL A 187 0.36 9.74 -15.23
N ASP A 188 -0.09 9.70 -16.48
CA ASP A 188 -1.47 9.39 -16.81
C ASP A 188 -1.72 7.89 -16.70
N LEU A 189 -2.61 7.51 -15.78
CA LEU A 189 -3.08 6.14 -15.53
C LEU A 189 -4.45 5.88 -16.19
N SER A 190 -4.82 6.67 -17.20
CA SER A 190 -6.03 6.46 -17.99
C SER A 190 -6.13 5.02 -18.52
N GLY A 191 -7.24 4.37 -18.22
CA GLY A 191 -7.49 2.97 -18.62
C GLY A 191 -7.01 1.92 -17.62
N VAL A 192 -6.25 2.32 -16.59
CA VAL A 192 -5.92 1.43 -15.47
C VAL A 192 -7.14 1.28 -14.57
N LYS A 193 -7.50 0.05 -14.27
CA LYS A 193 -8.59 -0.30 -13.34
C LYS A 193 -7.99 -0.62 -11.98
N TYR A 194 -8.55 -0.06 -10.91
CA TYR A 194 -8.05 -0.31 -9.57
C TYR A 194 -9.14 -0.48 -8.50
N ALA A 195 -8.74 -1.07 -7.37
CA ALA A 195 -9.52 -1.08 -6.13
C ALA A 195 -8.57 -1.02 -4.92
N VAL A 196 -9.04 -0.46 -3.80
CA VAL A 196 -8.22 -0.30 -2.58
C VAL A 196 -8.98 -0.82 -1.37
N PHE A 197 -8.29 -1.59 -0.54
CA PHE A 197 -8.72 -1.95 0.80
C PHE A 197 -7.70 -1.39 1.80
N GLY A 198 -8.14 -0.42 2.59
CA GLY A 198 -7.32 0.16 3.67
C GLY A 198 -7.43 -0.68 4.93
N LEU A 199 -6.29 -0.92 5.58
CA LEU A 199 -6.22 -1.46 6.93
C LEU A 199 -5.81 -0.33 7.88
N GLY A 200 -6.63 -0.08 8.89
CA GLY A 200 -6.39 0.94 9.89
C GLY A 200 -7.08 0.61 11.20
N ASN A 201 -7.01 1.55 12.14
CA ASN A 201 -7.61 1.40 13.46
C ASN A 201 -8.20 2.74 13.88
N LYS A 202 -9.50 2.78 14.21
CA LYS A 202 -10.23 4.03 14.54
C LYS A 202 -9.77 4.71 15.82
N THR A 203 -9.00 4.03 16.68
CA THR A 203 -8.42 4.65 17.88
C THR A 203 -7.29 5.63 17.56
N TYR A 204 -6.71 5.55 16.37
CA TYR A 204 -5.72 6.49 15.87
C TYR A 204 -6.40 7.70 15.21
N GLU A 205 -5.77 8.86 15.32
CA GLU A 205 -6.27 10.11 14.71
C GLU A 205 -6.36 9.98 13.18
N HIS A 206 -5.36 9.34 12.58
CA HIS A 206 -5.23 9.18 11.13
C HIS A 206 -5.80 7.83 10.62
N PHE A 207 -7.09 7.59 10.88
CA PHE A 207 -7.76 6.35 10.45
C PHE A 207 -7.69 6.13 8.93
N ASN A 208 -7.02 5.05 8.51
CA ASN A 208 -6.88 4.62 7.11
C ASN A 208 -6.29 5.68 6.18
N ALA A 209 -5.38 6.54 6.68
CA ALA A 209 -4.80 7.63 5.91
C ALA A 209 -4.13 7.14 4.61
N MET A 210 -3.34 6.07 4.68
CA MET A 210 -2.64 5.55 3.50
C MET A 210 -3.60 4.97 2.46
N GLY A 211 -4.59 4.16 2.89
CA GLY A 211 -5.60 3.62 1.98
C GLY A 211 -6.44 4.71 1.29
N LYS A 212 -6.87 5.73 2.06
CA LYS A 212 -7.58 6.91 1.52
C LYS A 212 -6.72 7.72 0.57
N TYR A 213 -5.43 7.87 0.86
CA TYR A 213 -4.49 8.60 0.01
C TYR A 213 -4.30 7.90 -1.33
N VAL A 214 -3.98 6.59 -1.33
CA VAL A 214 -3.77 5.81 -2.55
C VAL A 214 -5.01 5.83 -3.43
N ASP A 215 -6.19 5.59 -2.86
CA ASP A 215 -7.46 5.61 -3.59
C ASP A 215 -7.71 6.97 -4.26
N LYS A 216 -7.62 8.05 -3.49
CA LYS A 216 -7.79 9.41 -4.03
C LYS A 216 -6.75 9.76 -5.09
N ARG A 217 -5.49 9.36 -4.88
CA ARG A 217 -4.39 9.72 -5.76
C ARG A 217 -4.44 8.96 -7.09
N LEU A 218 -4.79 7.68 -7.08
CA LEU A 218 -4.98 6.90 -8.31
C LEU A 218 -6.13 7.47 -9.16
N GLU A 219 -7.24 7.89 -8.53
CA GLU A 219 -8.33 8.58 -9.22
C GLU A 219 -7.87 9.91 -9.85
N GLN A 220 -7.04 10.69 -9.15
CA GLN A 220 -6.48 11.94 -9.67
C GLN A 220 -5.55 11.74 -10.86
N LEU A 221 -4.85 10.60 -10.93
CA LEU A 221 -3.98 10.24 -12.04
C LEU A 221 -4.76 9.65 -13.24
N GLY A 222 -6.09 9.55 -13.17
CA GLY A 222 -6.95 9.10 -14.27
C GLY A 222 -7.31 7.61 -14.23
N ALA A 223 -6.90 6.87 -13.20
CA ALA A 223 -7.28 5.47 -13.06
C ALA A 223 -8.77 5.34 -12.68
N GLN A 224 -9.41 4.26 -13.14
CA GLN A 224 -10.82 3.97 -12.89
C GLN A 224 -10.99 3.09 -11.64
N ARG A 225 -11.68 3.62 -10.63
CA ARG A 225 -12.11 2.84 -9.46
C ARG A 225 -13.19 1.83 -9.86
N ILE A 226 -12.97 0.54 -9.59
CA ILE A 226 -13.92 -0.55 -9.90
C ILE A 226 -14.85 -0.86 -8.74
N PHE A 227 -14.37 -0.66 -7.52
CA PHE A 227 -15.14 -0.90 -6.30
C PHE A 227 -14.77 0.11 -5.24
N ASP A 228 -15.72 0.41 -4.35
CA ASP A 228 -15.56 1.42 -3.32
C ASP A 228 -14.39 1.07 -2.36
N LEU A 229 -13.72 2.13 -1.88
CA LEU A 229 -12.63 2.02 -0.91
C LEU A 229 -13.11 1.28 0.34
N GLY A 230 -12.44 0.17 0.65
CA GLY A 230 -12.64 -0.54 1.92
C GLY A 230 -11.92 0.16 3.07
N LEU A 231 -12.59 0.28 4.21
CA LEU A 231 -12.04 0.90 5.42
C LEU A 231 -12.09 -0.10 6.57
N GLY A 232 -11.12 -1.00 6.63
CA GLY A 232 -11.00 -1.99 7.70
C GLY A 232 -10.59 -1.36 9.03
N ASP A 233 -11.19 -1.82 10.12
CA ASP A 233 -10.97 -1.32 11.48
C ASP A 233 -10.50 -2.41 12.46
N ASP A 234 -9.24 -2.33 12.86
CA ASP A 234 -8.59 -3.23 13.80
C ASP A 234 -9.01 -3.04 15.27
N ASP A 235 -9.69 -1.93 15.62
CA ASP A 235 -10.32 -1.78 16.95
C ASP A 235 -11.56 -2.68 17.09
N GLY A 236 -12.23 -2.93 15.96
CA GLY A 236 -13.42 -3.77 15.88
C GLY A 236 -13.07 -5.20 15.44
N ASN A 237 -13.39 -5.51 14.18
CA ASN A 237 -13.14 -6.81 13.58
C ASN A 237 -12.69 -6.65 12.13
N LEU A 238 -11.39 -6.40 11.97
CA LEU A 238 -10.75 -6.19 10.67
C LEU A 238 -10.99 -7.34 9.68
N GLU A 239 -11.03 -8.58 10.17
CA GLU A 239 -11.28 -9.77 9.34
C GLU A 239 -12.69 -9.78 8.77
N GLU A 240 -13.69 -9.40 9.56
CA GLU A 240 -15.09 -9.33 9.12
C GLU A 240 -15.32 -8.17 8.13
N ASP A 241 -14.68 -7.03 8.37
CA ASP A 241 -14.67 -5.90 7.42
C ASP A 241 -14.07 -6.32 6.08
N PHE A 242 -12.93 -7.04 6.11
CA PHE A 242 -12.29 -7.57 4.91
C PHE A 242 -13.16 -8.58 4.17
N ILE A 243 -13.77 -9.54 4.87
CA ILE A 243 -14.67 -10.53 4.28
C ILE A 243 -15.85 -9.83 3.61
N THR A 244 -16.49 -8.88 4.31
CA THR A 244 -17.65 -8.13 3.81
C THR A 244 -17.31 -7.34 2.56
N TRP A 245 -16.16 -6.65 2.56
CA TRP A 245 -15.67 -5.93 1.39
C TRP A 245 -15.38 -6.87 0.23
N ARG A 246 -14.70 -8.00 0.49
CA ARG A 246 -14.32 -9.00 -0.50
C ARG A 246 -15.53 -9.66 -1.17
N GLU A 247 -16.56 -9.99 -0.40
CA GLU A 247 -17.79 -10.64 -0.90
C GLU A 247 -18.57 -9.73 -1.86
N GLN A 248 -18.48 -8.41 -1.70
CA GLN A 248 -19.11 -7.44 -2.59
C GLN A 248 -18.19 -7.03 -3.75
N PHE A 249 -16.88 -7.01 -3.50
CA PHE A 249 -15.85 -6.69 -4.49
C PHE A 249 -15.88 -7.63 -5.69
N TRP A 250 -15.89 -8.95 -5.48
CA TRP A 250 -15.82 -9.90 -6.59
C TRP A 250 -17.01 -9.84 -7.56
N PRO A 251 -18.28 -9.78 -7.10
CA PRO A 251 -19.41 -9.53 -7.99
C PRO A 251 -19.27 -8.24 -8.81
N ALA A 252 -18.81 -7.15 -8.20
CA ALA A 252 -18.61 -5.88 -8.89
C ALA A 252 -17.51 -5.96 -9.98
N VAL A 253 -16.44 -6.72 -9.71
CA VAL A 253 -15.39 -6.99 -10.69
C VAL A 253 -15.92 -7.83 -11.86
N CYS A 254 -16.68 -8.88 -11.58
CA CYS A 254 -17.30 -9.72 -12.62
C CYS A 254 -18.23 -8.90 -13.52
N GLU A 255 -19.04 -8.01 -12.94
CA GLU A 255 -19.92 -7.11 -13.70
C GLU A 255 -19.13 -6.13 -14.58
N HIS A 256 -18.08 -5.51 -14.04
CA HIS A 256 -17.25 -4.54 -14.79
C HIS A 256 -16.38 -5.16 -15.87
N LEU A 257 -15.90 -6.39 -15.67
CA LEU A 257 -15.05 -7.10 -16.63
C LEU A 257 -15.87 -7.97 -17.60
N GLY A 258 -17.17 -8.14 -17.35
CA GLY A 258 -18.04 -9.00 -18.16
C GLY A 258 -17.66 -10.48 -18.09
N VAL A 259 -17.09 -10.92 -16.97
CA VAL A 259 -16.63 -12.31 -16.75
C VAL A 259 -17.64 -13.02 -15.85
N GLU A 260 -18.17 -14.14 -16.31
CA GLU A 260 -19.03 -15.00 -15.47
C GLU A 260 -18.17 -15.76 -14.45
N ALA A 261 -18.60 -15.77 -13.19
CA ALA A 261 -17.95 -16.57 -12.16
C ALA A 261 -17.99 -18.05 -12.57
N THR A 262 -16.82 -18.68 -12.66
CA THR A 262 -16.74 -20.13 -12.84
C THR A 262 -17.28 -20.78 -11.58
N GLY A 263 -18.54 -21.23 -11.61
CA GLY A 263 -19.18 -21.87 -10.47
C GLY A 263 -18.29 -22.98 -9.90
N ASP A 264 -18.13 -22.97 -8.58
CA ASP A 264 -17.28 -23.87 -7.80
C ASP A 264 -17.41 -25.32 -8.28
N GLU A 265 -16.40 -25.86 -8.97
CA GLU A 265 -16.26 -27.31 -9.14
C GLU A 265 -15.83 -27.88 -7.79
N SER A 266 -16.81 -28.09 -6.91
CA SER A 266 -16.65 -28.93 -5.73
C SER A 266 -16.29 -30.35 -6.19
N ARG A 267 -15.02 -30.72 -6.05
CA ARG A 267 -14.53 -32.10 -6.19
C ARG A 267 -13.69 -32.52 -5.00
#